data_AF-A0A822E2W9-F1
#
_entry.id   AF-A0A822E2W9-F1
#
_cell.length_a   1.000
_cell.length_b   1.000
_cell.length_c   1.000
_cell.angle_alpha   90.00
_cell.angle_beta   90.00
_cell.angle_gamma   90.00
#
_symmetry.space_group_name_H-M   'P 1'
#
loop_
_entity.id
_entity.type
_entity.pdbx_description
1 polymer ?
#
loop_
_entity_poly.entity_id
_entity_poly.type
_entity_poly.pdbx_seq_one_letter_code
_entity_poly.pdbx_strand_id
1 'polypeptide(L)'
;MLVVVHKGQEEAAKKIFDKWDLNCVEIGEIIKEPNVKIYYKGKLEADVPAEPLVLGGGAPVYKRETKEPTYFKETQNFNFNALPEPKDYNEVLLRLVSSPNITNKNWVYTQYDTQVRTNTMLLPGGDASVIRIKETKKALAMKVDCNGRYVYLNPYKGGMSAVCESARNVACTGATPLAITNCLNFGNPYNPEIYYQFTEAIRGMGDACKLLETPVTGGNVSFYNQSKDYAVFPTPSIGMIGLLEDYEKMVTSNFKDEGDIIILLGNNSNKGVDGSEYLNTIFNLIKGDAPCINLDEEKKLIDTLLEAADKKLLKSAHDISDGGLAVALAECYSVDTEPMDTNFTLSKKGFNPTIPAALGIAGFFYLFNPIVLLEDDKIALGVTKEVSESGSSQFRLGFKRDLLISDIVPSHQLQASTVLTLGASAFTDLEGWGASPEVAFGFSLRNDKLLIYPHNSLDKDIAINIEHVKKAFGKNEVLKDINLRIKDGESVCTLGKSGTGKSVILQCIAGLLRPDSGKILIYGEDVPKLDEDELQEIRKKIGFLFQSGALYDSMSVRQNLEFPLRRLTDLTTPEINDKVKEALEQVGLAKSIDKMPSELSG
;
A
#
# COMPACT_ATOMS: atom_id res chain seq x y z
N MET A 1 -36.85 4.32 3.80
CA MET A 1 -36.91 4.59 2.34
C MET A 1 -38.22 5.27 2.05
N LEU A 2 -38.24 6.30 1.20
CA LEU A 2 -39.49 6.93 0.75
C LEU A 2 -39.84 6.38 -0.63
N VAL A 3 -41.10 6.01 -0.82
CA VAL A 3 -41.62 5.52 -2.10
C VAL A 3 -42.92 6.25 -2.38
N VAL A 4 -43.06 6.75 -3.61
CA VAL A 4 -44.32 7.33 -4.09
C VAL A 4 -45.09 6.23 -4.80
N VAL A 5 -46.27 5.91 -4.28
CA VAL A 5 -47.14 4.87 -4.83
C VAL A 5 -48.27 5.54 -5.61
N HIS A 6 -48.59 4.99 -6.79
CA HIS A 6 -49.76 5.45 -7.54
C HIS A 6 -51.04 5.21 -6.74
N LYS A 7 -51.94 6.19 -6.76
CA LYS A 7 -53.22 6.11 -6.06
C LYS A 7 -53.99 4.84 -6.47
N GLY A 8 -54.46 4.08 -5.48
CA GLY A 8 -55.13 2.80 -5.67
C GLY A 8 -54.20 1.57 -5.73
N GLN A 9 -52.88 1.75 -5.66
CA GLN A 9 -51.89 0.65 -5.62
C GLN A 9 -51.31 0.42 -4.22
N GLU A 10 -51.86 1.06 -3.18
CA GLU A 10 -51.32 1.04 -1.82
C GLU A 10 -51.34 -0.38 -1.23
N GLU A 11 -52.44 -1.11 -1.40
CA GLU A 11 -52.56 -2.50 -0.92
C GLU A 11 -51.64 -3.46 -1.67
N ALA A 12 -51.41 -3.23 -2.96
CA ALA A 12 -50.44 -4.00 -3.72
C ALA A 12 -49.01 -3.75 -3.22
N ALA A 13 -48.67 -2.49 -2.93
CA ALA A 13 -47.40 -2.14 -2.32
C ALA A 13 -47.23 -2.78 -0.94
N LYS A 14 -48.20 -2.62 -0.02
CA LYS A 14 -48.14 -3.21 1.33
C LYS A 14 -47.91 -4.72 1.30
N LYS A 15 -48.62 -5.45 0.45
CA LYS A 15 -48.42 -6.91 0.29
C LYS A 15 -46.97 -7.30 -0.06
N ILE A 16 -46.27 -6.47 -0.84
CA ILE A 16 -44.85 -6.71 -1.15
C ILE A 16 -44.02 -6.55 0.12
N PHE A 17 -44.23 -5.48 0.88
CA PHE A 17 -43.49 -5.23 2.12
C PHE A 17 -43.80 -6.28 3.20
N ASP A 18 -45.08 -6.64 3.38
CA ASP A 18 -45.52 -7.67 4.33
C ASP A 18 -44.88 -9.04 4.02
N LYS A 19 -44.76 -9.40 2.73
CA LYS A 19 -44.08 -10.63 2.30
C LYS A 19 -42.63 -10.70 2.79
N TRP A 20 -41.96 -9.55 2.90
CA TRP A 20 -40.58 -9.43 3.37
C TRP A 20 -40.47 -9.04 4.85
N ASP A 21 -41.58 -9.07 5.60
CA ASP A 21 -41.67 -8.65 7.00
C ASP A 21 -41.15 -7.22 7.23
N LEU A 22 -41.51 -6.32 6.31
CA LEU A 22 -41.14 -4.90 6.36
C LEU A 22 -42.37 -4.03 6.61
N ASN A 23 -42.21 -3.02 7.47
CA ASN A 23 -43.26 -2.03 7.69
C ASN A 23 -43.36 -1.05 6.52
N CYS A 24 -44.58 -0.87 6.01
CA CYS A 24 -44.91 0.14 5.00
C CYS A 24 -46.06 1.00 5.51
N VAL A 25 -45.79 2.28 5.77
CA VAL A 25 -46.74 3.22 6.36
C VAL A 25 -46.89 4.42 5.43
N GLU A 26 -48.13 4.84 5.20
CA GLU A 26 -48.43 6.08 4.50
C GLU A 26 -48.16 7.27 5.42
N ILE A 27 -47.29 8.18 4.98
CA ILE A 27 -46.87 9.34 5.78
C ILE A 27 -47.31 10.69 5.18
N GLY A 28 -47.99 10.66 4.03
CA GLY A 28 -48.46 11.86 3.34
C GLY A 28 -48.94 11.56 1.93
N GLU A 29 -49.48 12.58 1.28
CA GLU A 29 -50.01 12.53 -0.09
C GLU A 29 -49.36 13.61 -0.97
N ILE A 30 -49.34 13.40 -2.28
CA ILE A 30 -48.92 14.42 -3.24
C ILE A 30 -50.12 15.32 -3.55
N ILE A 31 -49.96 16.61 -3.25
CA ILE A 31 -50.95 17.65 -3.53
C ILE A 31 -50.60 18.39 -4.84
N LYS A 32 -51.58 19.14 -5.38
CA LYS A 32 -51.40 19.89 -6.64
C LYS A 32 -50.63 21.19 -6.42
N GLU A 33 -50.77 21.79 -5.25
CA GLU A 33 -50.09 23.01 -4.84
C GLU A 33 -48.57 22.77 -4.75
N PRO A 34 -47.73 23.73 -5.17
CA PRO A 34 -46.27 23.59 -5.16
C PRO A 34 -45.67 23.80 -3.76
N ASN A 35 -46.33 23.30 -2.72
CA ASN A 35 -45.99 23.52 -1.31
C ASN A 35 -45.79 22.18 -0.60
N VAL A 36 -44.85 22.17 0.35
CA VAL A 36 -44.72 21.11 1.34
C VAL A 36 -45.49 21.54 2.59
N LYS A 37 -46.56 20.81 2.89
CA LYS A 37 -47.38 21.03 4.10
C LYS A 37 -47.08 19.93 5.12
N ILE A 38 -46.67 20.33 6.32
CA ILE A 38 -46.35 19.42 7.41
C ILE A 38 -47.39 19.57 8.49
N TYR A 39 -48.08 18.47 8.78
CA TYR A 39 -49.08 18.38 9.85
C TYR A 39 -48.53 17.56 11.00
N TYR A 40 -48.66 18.06 12.23
CA TYR A 40 -48.36 17.32 13.43
C TYR A 40 -49.58 17.30 14.35
N LYS A 41 -50.04 16.11 14.73
CA LYS A 41 -51.25 15.92 15.55
C LYS A 41 -52.48 16.67 15.00
N GLY A 42 -52.64 16.67 13.68
CA GLY A 42 -53.75 17.32 12.98
C GLY A 42 -53.62 18.85 12.83
N LYS A 43 -52.56 19.47 13.36
CA LYS A 43 -52.30 20.90 13.22
C LYS A 43 -51.27 21.15 12.12
N LEU A 44 -51.52 22.15 11.28
CA LEU A 44 -50.56 22.62 10.27
C LEU A 44 -49.41 23.34 10.99
N GLU A 45 -48.20 22.76 10.93
CA GLU A 45 -47.00 23.29 11.58
C GLU A 45 -46.05 23.96 10.59
N ALA A 46 -46.05 23.54 9.33
CA ALA A 46 -45.31 24.20 8.26
C ALA A 46 -46.08 24.18 6.94
N ASP A 47 -46.06 25.30 6.23
CA ASP A 47 -46.52 25.43 4.85
C ASP A 47 -45.48 26.26 4.10
N VAL A 48 -44.65 25.58 3.33
CA VAL A 48 -43.48 26.19 2.68
C VAL A 48 -43.48 25.85 1.19
N PRO A 49 -43.09 26.78 0.30
CA PRO A 49 -42.91 26.47 -1.11
C PRO A 49 -41.91 25.33 -1.29
N ALA A 50 -42.19 24.40 -2.19
CA ALA A 50 -41.33 23.25 -2.46
C ALA A 50 -40.08 23.63 -3.26
N GLU A 51 -40.18 24.65 -4.13
CA GLU A 51 -39.08 25.06 -5.02
C GLU A 51 -37.79 25.40 -4.23
N PRO A 52 -37.78 26.27 -3.20
CA PRO A 52 -36.56 26.56 -2.44
C PRO A 52 -35.92 25.37 -1.71
N LEU A 53 -36.63 24.26 -1.57
CA LEU A 53 -36.20 23.07 -0.82
C LEU A 53 -35.53 22.01 -1.70
N VAL A 54 -35.55 22.17 -3.02
CA VAL A 54 -34.91 21.24 -3.96
C VAL A 54 -33.56 21.76 -4.45
N LEU A 55 -32.69 20.83 -4.84
CA LEU A 55 -31.41 21.16 -5.46
C LEU A 55 -31.64 22.00 -6.72
N GLY A 56 -31.04 23.18 -6.76
CA GLY A 56 -31.20 24.13 -7.87
C GLY A 56 -32.49 24.98 -7.81
N GLY A 57 -33.35 24.79 -6.82
CA GLY A 57 -34.63 25.52 -6.70
C GLY A 57 -34.51 26.91 -6.05
N GLY A 58 -33.41 27.63 -6.30
CA GLY A 58 -33.26 29.03 -5.90
C GLY A 58 -32.42 29.29 -4.65
N ALA A 59 -31.83 28.26 -4.03
CA ALA A 59 -30.77 28.48 -3.05
C ALA A 59 -29.60 29.28 -3.70
N PRO A 60 -29.10 30.35 -3.06
CA PRO A 60 -28.05 31.17 -3.66
C PRO A 60 -26.79 30.38 -4.00
N VAL A 61 -26.34 30.49 -5.25
CA VAL A 61 -25.07 29.92 -5.70
C VAL A 61 -23.98 30.98 -5.59
N TYR A 62 -22.94 30.67 -4.83
CA TYR A 62 -21.83 31.59 -4.61
C TYR A 62 -20.71 31.35 -5.61
N LYS A 63 -20.31 32.40 -6.33
CA LYS A 63 -18.99 32.48 -6.97
C LYS A 63 -18.04 33.09 -5.96
N ARG A 64 -16.94 32.40 -5.67
CA ARG A 64 -15.95 32.87 -4.69
C ARG A 64 -14.66 33.28 -5.39
N GLU A 65 -13.91 34.14 -4.71
CA GLU A 65 -12.57 34.50 -5.14
C GLU A 65 -11.65 33.29 -5.10
N THR A 66 -10.77 33.18 -6.10
CA THR A 66 -9.73 32.17 -6.19
C THR A 66 -8.37 32.86 -6.17
N LYS A 67 -7.42 32.31 -5.41
CA LYS A 67 -6.04 32.78 -5.40
C LYS A 67 -5.10 31.58 -5.51
N GLU A 68 -4.09 31.67 -6.36
CA GLU A 68 -3.09 30.60 -6.44
C GLU A 68 -2.39 30.40 -5.08
N PRO A 69 -2.28 29.14 -4.60
CA PRO A 69 -1.63 28.85 -3.33
C PRO A 69 -0.20 29.37 -3.25
N THR A 70 0.08 30.10 -2.18
CA THR A 70 1.38 30.75 -1.99
C THR A 70 2.55 29.77 -1.87
N TYR A 71 2.28 28.54 -1.43
CA TYR A 71 3.30 27.49 -1.27
C TYR A 71 3.79 26.88 -2.60
N PHE A 72 3.10 27.10 -3.73
CA PHE A 72 3.52 26.52 -5.02
C PHE A 72 4.93 26.92 -5.43
N LYS A 73 5.30 28.19 -5.21
CA LYS A 73 6.65 28.68 -5.50
C LYS A 73 7.70 27.94 -4.68
N GLU A 74 7.39 27.56 -3.45
CA GLU A 74 8.32 26.84 -2.59
C GLU A 74 8.43 25.37 -2.99
N THR A 75 7.31 24.73 -3.33
CA THR A 75 7.33 23.32 -3.75
C THR A 75 8.01 23.14 -5.11
N GLN A 76 7.70 24.00 -6.09
CA GLN A 76 8.15 23.86 -7.48
C GLN A 76 9.60 24.31 -7.70
N ASN A 77 10.17 25.18 -6.86
CA ASN A 77 11.58 25.61 -6.97
C ASN A 77 12.57 24.66 -6.27
N PHE A 78 12.14 23.48 -5.86
CA PHE A 78 13.00 22.54 -5.17
C PHE A 78 14.08 21.97 -6.10
N ASN A 79 15.34 21.97 -5.65
CA ASN A 79 16.46 21.46 -6.44
C ASN A 79 16.66 19.95 -6.21
N PHE A 80 16.13 19.14 -7.12
CA PHE A 80 16.26 17.68 -7.05
C PHE A 80 17.70 17.17 -7.21
N ASN A 81 18.58 17.93 -7.87
CA ASN A 81 19.99 17.55 -8.03
C ASN A 81 20.76 17.60 -6.71
N ALA A 82 20.20 18.24 -5.67
CA ALA A 82 20.78 18.25 -4.33
C ALA A 82 20.46 16.98 -3.52
N LEU A 83 19.57 16.11 -4.02
CA LEU A 83 19.24 14.86 -3.33
C LEU A 83 20.41 13.88 -3.49
N PRO A 84 20.87 13.25 -2.39
CA PRO A 84 21.92 12.25 -2.47
C PRO A 84 21.42 11.01 -3.21
N GLU A 85 22.26 10.46 -4.07
CA GLU A 85 21.98 9.18 -4.72
C GLU A 85 21.94 8.06 -3.66
N PRO A 86 20.95 7.15 -3.72
CA PRO A 86 20.89 6.01 -2.82
C PRO A 86 22.14 5.14 -2.92
N LYS A 87 22.68 4.73 -1.76
CA LYS A 87 23.79 3.76 -1.71
C LYS A 87 23.34 2.35 -2.12
N ASP A 88 22.06 2.03 -1.88
CA ASP A 88 21.44 0.76 -2.22
C ASP A 88 19.99 0.97 -2.72
N TYR A 89 19.77 0.71 -4.00
CA TYR A 89 18.44 0.80 -4.61
C TYR A 89 17.50 -0.34 -4.21
N ASN A 90 18.03 -1.48 -3.73
CA ASN A 90 17.21 -2.58 -3.22
C ASN A 90 16.53 -2.16 -1.92
N GLU A 91 17.28 -1.52 -1.03
CA GLU A 91 16.74 -0.99 0.22
C GLU A 91 15.64 0.06 -0.07
N VAL A 92 15.86 0.93 -1.06
CA VAL A 92 14.86 1.91 -1.51
C VAL A 92 13.58 1.21 -1.99
N LEU A 93 13.71 0.21 -2.87
CA LEU A 93 12.55 -0.52 -3.38
C LEU A 93 11.80 -1.23 -2.25
N LEU A 94 12.51 -1.90 -1.33
CA LEU A 94 11.91 -2.55 -0.16
C LEU A 94 11.17 -1.55 0.72
N ARG A 95 11.72 -0.36 0.94
CA ARG A 95 11.03 0.72 1.67
C ARG A 95 9.78 1.22 0.93
N LEU A 96 9.84 1.35 -0.39
CA LEU A 96 8.69 1.77 -1.21
C LEU A 96 7.56 0.74 -1.14
N VAL A 97 7.82 -0.54 -1.41
CA VAL A 97 6.78 -1.59 -1.34
C VAL A 97 6.25 -1.83 0.08
N SER A 98 7.02 -1.42 1.09
CA SER A 98 6.58 -1.43 2.49
C SER A 98 5.81 -0.18 2.91
N SER A 99 5.80 0.88 2.08
CA SER A 99 5.03 2.10 2.36
C SER A 99 3.54 1.76 2.43
N PRO A 100 2.79 2.27 3.43
CA PRO A 100 1.35 2.05 3.52
C PRO A 100 0.57 2.43 2.25
N ASN A 101 1.07 3.39 1.47
CA ASN A 101 0.47 3.81 0.22
C ASN A 101 0.56 2.72 -0.87
N ILE A 102 1.68 1.99 -0.93
CA ILE A 102 1.94 0.97 -1.97
C ILE A 102 1.59 -0.44 -1.50
N THR A 103 1.99 -0.81 -0.28
CA THR A 103 1.97 -2.20 0.22
C THR A 103 0.66 -2.95 -0.04
N ASN A 104 0.73 -4.28 -0.17
CA ASN A 104 -0.42 -5.09 -0.50
C ASN A 104 -1.60 -4.87 0.50
N LYS A 105 -2.76 -4.49 -0.05
CA LYS A 105 -3.97 -4.14 0.72
C LYS A 105 -4.84 -5.36 1.06
N ASN A 106 -4.32 -6.58 0.95
CA ASN A 106 -5.03 -7.84 1.23
C ASN A 106 -5.74 -7.84 2.59
N TRP A 107 -5.10 -7.30 3.61
CA TRP A 107 -5.69 -7.21 4.93
C TRP A 107 -7.01 -6.42 4.96
N VAL A 108 -7.23 -5.48 4.03
CA VAL A 108 -8.47 -4.71 3.88
C VAL A 108 -9.54 -5.58 3.22
N TYR A 109 -9.28 -6.05 2.00
CA TYR A 109 -10.34 -6.69 1.21
C TYR A 109 -10.70 -8.10 1.68
N THR A 110 -9.85 -8.78 2.46
CA THR A 110 -10.21 -10.06 3.11
C THR A 110 -11.09 -9.93 4.33
N GLN A 111 -11.34 -8.71 4.84
CA GLN A 111 -12.37 -8.47 5.85
C GLN A 111 -13.77 -8.53 5.25
N TYR A 112 -13.88 -8.27 3.94
CA TYR A 112 -15.16 -8.20 3.23
C TYR A 112 -15.37 -9.45 2.39
N ASP A 113 -16.64 -9.76 2.16
CA ASP A 113 -16.96 -10.72 1.14
C ASP A 113 -16.76 -10.09 -0.26
N THR A 114 -16.07 -10.82 -1.12
CA THR A 114 -15.79 -10.42 -2.51
C THR A 114 -16.50 -11.30 -3.52
N GLN A 115 -17.33 -12.25 -3.08
CA GLN A 115 -17.84 -13.35 -3.90
C GLN A 115 -19.34 -13.67 -3.73
N VAL A 116 -20.04 -13.11 -2.75
CA VAL A 116 -21.49 -13.30 -2.55
C VAL A 116 -22.23 -12.79 -3.79
N ARG A 117 -23.18 -13.61 -4.26
CA ARG A 117 -23.84 -13.56 -5.58
C ARG A 117 -22.99 -14.01 -6.78
N THR A 118 -21.73 -14.42 -6.55
CA THR A 118 -20.82 -15.18 -7.43
C THR A 118 -20.65 -14.65 -8.85
N ASN A 119 -20.48 -13.33 -8.98
CA ASN A 119 -20.26 -12.68 -10.29
C ASN A 119 -18.91 -11.99 -10.42
N THR A 120 -18.10 -11.94 -9.37
CA THR A 120 -16.76 -11.34 -9.43
C THR A 120 -15.84 -12.26 -10.24
N MET A 121 -15.27 -11.73 -11.30
CA MET A 121 -14.33 -12.42 -12.19
C MET A 121 -12.88 -12.07 -11.86
N LEU A 122 -12.62 -10.79 -11.55
CA LEU A 122 -11.32 -10.31 -11.11
C LEU A 122 -11.48 -9.72 -9.71
N LEU A 123 -10.81 -10.34 -8.74
CA LEU A 123 -10.85 -9.96 -7.33
C LEU A 123 -10.02 -8.69 -7.07
N PRO A 124 -10.21 -8.02 -5.92
CA PRO A 124 -9.35 -6.90 -5.53
C PRO A 124 -7.87 -7.29 -5.47
N GLY A 125 -6.98 -6.35 -5.78
CA GLY A 125 -5.53 -6.57 -5.74
C GLY A 125 -4.80 -6.37 -7.08
N GLY A 126 -5.53 -6.12 -8.17
CA GLY A 126 -4.98 -5.68 -9.46
C GLY A 126 -5.46 -4.29 -9.86
N ASP A 127 -5.31 -3.96 -11.14
CA ASP A 127 -5.62 -2.63 -11.70
C ASP A 127 -7.10 -2.26 -11.58
N ALA A 128 -8.05 -3.17 -11.79
CA ALA A 128 -9.48 -2.93 -11.56
C ALA A 128 -10.22 -4.23 -11.21
N SER A 129 -11.31 -4.14 -10.44
CA SER A 129 -12.16 -5.31 -10.17
C SER A 129 -13.14 -5.52 -11.32
N VAL A 130 -13.43 -6.78 -11.67
CA VAL A 130 -14.32 -7.11 -12.80
C VAL A 130 -15.49 -7.96 -12.32
N ILE A 131 -16.72 -7.56 -12.67
CA ILE A 131 -17.96 -8.22 -12.29
C ILE A 131 -18.77 -8.58 -13.55
N ARG A 132 -19.10 -9.85 -13.70
CA ARG A 132 -19.91 -10.37 -14.81
C ARG A 132 -21.36 -9.92 -14.73
N ILE A 133 -21.94 -9.57 -15.88
CA ILE A 133 -23.38 -9.42 -16.05
C ILE A 133 -23.96 -10.79 -16.43
N LYS A 134 -24.74 -11.40 -15.52
CA LYS A 134 -25.35 -12.74 -15.74
C LYS A 134 -26.13 -12.79 -17.04
N GLU A 135 -26.18 -13.98 -17.64
CA GLU A 135 -26.92 -14.26 -18.88
C GLU A 135 -26.38 -13.50 -20.11
N THR A 136 -25.22 -12.85 -19.99
CA THR A 136 -24.51 -12.17 -21.09
C THR A 136 -23.03 -12.54 -21.09
N LYS A 137 -22.31 -12.19 -22.16
CA LYS A 137 -20.84 -12.20 -22.19
C LYS A 137 -20.20 -10.94 -21.62
N LYS A 138 -21.01 -9.98 -21.16
CA LYS A 138 -20.52 -8.68 -20.72
C LYS A 138 -20.03 -8.71 -19.27
N ALA A 139 -19.08 -7.85 -18.96
CA ALA A 139 -18.65 -7.59 -17.58
C ALA A 139 -18.36 -6.11 -17.36
N LEU A 140 -18.45 -5.67 -16.11
CA LEU A 140 -18.16 -4.31 -15.69
C LEU A 140 -16.84 -4.30 -14.94
N ALA A 141 -15.90 -3.47 -15.39
CA ALA A 141 -14.68 -3.17 -14.66
C ALA A 141 -14.89 -1.91 -13.81
N MET A 142 -14.36 -1.91 -12.60
CA MET A 142 -14.52 -0.82 -11.65
C MET A 142 -13.21 -0.52 -10.92
N LYS A 143 -12.86 0.76 -10.83
CA LYS A 143 -11.70 1.25 -10.09
C LYS A 143 -12.00 2.58 -9.41
N VAL A 144 -11.28 2.87 -8.33
CA VAL A 144 -11.27 4.17 -7.68
C VAL A 144 -9.83 4.66 -7.55
N ASP A 145 -9.52 5.85 -8.07
CA ASP A 145 -8.18 6.46 -7.98
C ASP A 145 -8.23 7.94 -7.58
N CYS A 146 -7.17 8.38 -6.89
CA CYS A 146 -6.81 9.78 -6.70
C CYS A 146 -5.53 9.88 -5.89
N ASN A 147 -4.52 10.56 -6.45
CA ASN A 147 -3.33 10.95 -5.70
C ASN A 147 -3.47 12.38 -5.14
N GLY A 148 -3.88 12.49 -3.87
CA GLY A 148 -4.06 13.79 -3.22
C GLY A 148 -2.80 14.66 -3.18
N ARG A 149 -1.59 14.06 -3.18
CA ARG A 149 -0.34 14.82 -3.24
C ARG A 149 -0.18 15.54 -4.57
N TYR A 150 -0.54 14.89 -5.68
CA TYR A 150 -0.48 15.51 -7.00
C TYR A 150 -1.42 16.71 -7.06
N VAL A 151 -2.64 16.57 -6.53
CA VAL A 151 -3.61 17.68 -6.50
C VAL A 151 -3.13 18.80 -5.56
N TYR A 152 -2.48 18.46 -4.45
CA TYR A 152 -1.88 19.45 -3.55
C TYR A 152 -0.76 20.25 -4.23
N LEU A 153 0.13 19.59 -4.98
CA LEU A 153 1.26 20.22 -5.68
C LEU A 153 0.80 21.01 -6.91
N ASN A 154 -0.21 20.49 -7.62
CA ASN A 154 -0.80 21.13 -8.80
C ASN A 154 -2.23 20.62 -9.02
N PRO A 155 -3.25 21.38 -8.62
CA PRO A 155 -4.63 20.91 -8.64
C PRO A 155 -5.14 20.57 -10.04
N TYR A 156 -4.76 21.35 -11.05
CA TYR A 156 -5.15 21.09 -12.44
C TYR A 156 -4.59 19.76 -12.94
N LYS A 157 -3.27 19.56 -12.82
CA LYS A 157 -2.60 18.32 -13.24
C LYS A 157 -3.04 17.12 -12.40
N GLY A 158 -3.18 17.28 -11.09
CA GLY A 158 -3.61 16.22 -10.20
C GLY A 158 -5.06 15.78 -10.47
N GLY A 159 -5.98 16.72 -10.66
CA GLY A 159 -7.37 16.41 -11.01
C GLY A 159 -7.49 15.69 -12.36
N MET A 160 -6.71 16.13 -13.35
CA MET A 160 -6.57 15.45 -14.64
C MET A 160 -6.00 14.03 -14.47
N SER A 161 -4.95 13.88 -13.65
CA SER A 161 -4.29 12.60 -13.41
C SER A 161 -5.20 11.56 -12.76
N ALA A 162 -6.03 11.97 -11.80
CA ALA A 162 -6.97 11.05 -11.14
C ALA A 162 -7.95 10.40 -12.13
N VAL A 163 -8.44 11.16 -13.12
CA VAL A 163 -9.32 10.61 -14.18
C VAL A 163 -8.54 9.70 -15.13
N CYS A 164 -7.34 10.13 -15.55
CA CYS A 164 -6.52 9.36 -16.48
C CYS A 164 -6.07 8.02 -15.89
N GLU A 165 -5.62 8.01 -14.63
CA GLU A 165 -5.23 6.81 -13.90
C GLU A 165 -6.40 5.83 -13.76
N SER A 166 -7.59 6.32 -13.40
CA SER A 166 -8.81 5.50 -13.40
C SER A 166 -9.14 4.89 -14.75
N ALA A 167 -9.01 5.65 -15.84
CA ALA A 167 -9.24 5.14 -17.18
C ALA A 167 -8.21 4.09 -17.58
N ARG A 168 -6.95 4.31 -17.26
CA ARG A 168 -5.85 3.40 -17.55
C ARG A 168 -5.98 2.09 -16.78
N ASN A 169 -6.28 2.16 -15.49
CA ASN A 169 -6.52 0.98 -14.66
C ASN A 169 -7.68 0.13 -15.19
N VAL A 170 -8.79 0.76 -15.58
CA VAL A 170 -9.92 0.09 -16.22
C VAL A 170 -9.48 -0.55 -17.56
N ALA A 171 -8.74 0.19 -18.39
CA ALA A 171 -8.25 -0.29 -19.68
C ALA A 171 -7.24 -1.45 -19.56
N CYS A 172 -6.41 -1.51 -18.50
CA CYS A 172 -5.51 -2.64 -18.22
C CYS A 172 -6.27 -3.97 -18.05
N THR A 173 -7.56 -3.95 -17.73
CA THR A 173 -8.39 -5.17 -17.70
C THR A 173 -8.98 -5.55 -19.07
N GLY A 174 -8.74 -4.74 -20.10
CA GLY A 174 -9.36 -4.83 -21.43
C GLY A 174 -10.73 -4.15 -21.52
N ALA A 175 -11.22 -3.53 -20.44
CA ALA A 175 -12.52 -2.87 -20.40
C ALA A 175 -12.44 -1.45 -20.96
N THR A 176 -13.40 -1.05 -21.80
CA THR A 176 -13.49 0.33 -22.30
C THR A 176 -14.02 1.25 -21.18
N PRO A 177 -13.31 2.31 -20.79
CA PRO A 177 -13.82 3.32 -19.85
C PRO A 177 -15.12 3.97 -20.35
N LEU A 178 -16.14 4.10 -19.50
CA LEU A 178 -17.45 4.62 -19.92
C LEU A 178 -17.95 5.85 -19.16
N ALA A 179 -17.75 5.89 -17.84
CA ALA A 179 -18.31 6.96 -17.01
C ALA A 179 -17.58 7.04 -15.68
N ILE A 180 -17.67 8.21 -15.04
CA ILE A 180 -17.16 8.42 -13.69
C ILE A 180 -18.23 8.87 -12.72
N THR A 181 -18.04 8.52 -11.45
CA THR A 181 -18.56 9.21 -10.28
C THR A 181 -17.39 9.88 -9.57
N ASN A 182 -17.63 10.98 -8.86
CA ASN A 182 -16.59 11.64 -8.08
C ASN A 182 -16.97 11.84 -6.61
N CYS A 183 -15.97 11.91 -5.76
CA CYS A 183 -16.12 12.34 -4.38
C CYS A 183 -15.08 13.43 -4.11
N LEU A 184 -15.51 14.68 -4.18
CA LEU A 184 -14.67 15.87 -4.09
C LEU A 184 -14.48 16.25 -2.62
N ASN A 185 -13.29 16.05 -2.05
CA ASN A 185 -12.99 16.38 -0.65
C ASN A 185 -11.98 17.53 -0.57
N PHE A 186 -12.44 18.68 -0.06
CA PHE A 186 -11.65 19.92 0.03
C PHE A 186 -11.82 20.59 1.39
N GLY A 187 -10.90 21.49 1.73
CA GLY A 187 -10.95 22.31 2.94
C GLY A 187 -12.07 23.36 2.90
N ASN A 188 -11.92 24.42 3.70
CA ASN A 188 -12.89 25.50 3.77
C ASN A 188 -12.93 26.34 2.47
N PRO A 189 -14.07 26.40 1.74
CA PRO A 189 -14.19 27.12 0.47
C PRO A 189 -14.17 28.65 0.62
N TYR A 190 -14.17 29.19 1.84
CA TYR A 190 -13.96 30.63 2.08
C TYR A 190 -12.49 31.04 1.98
N ASN A 191 -11.55 30.09 2.04
CA ASN A 191 -10.15 30.37 1.75
C ASN A 191 -9.95 30.41 0.22
N PRO A 192 -9.50 31.54 -0.37
CA PRO A 192 -9.31 31.64 -1.81
C PRO A 192 -8.32 30.63 -2.40
N GLU A 193 -7.33 30.17 -1.62
CA GLU A 193 -6.36 29.15 -2.05
C GLU A 193 -6.99 27.75 -2.12
N ILE A 194 -7.84 27.40 -1.15
CA ILE A 194 -8.60 26.14 -1.18
C ILE A 194 -9.64 26.16 -2.30
N TYR A 195 -10.32 27.28 -2.50
CA TYR A 195 -11.29 27.39 -3.59
C TYR A 195 -10.61 27.34 -4.96
N TYR A 196 -9.39 27.88 -5.09
CA TYR A 196 -8.55 27.70 -6.28
C TYR A 196 -8.22 26.22 -6.52
N GLN A 197 -7.81 25.47 -5.49
CA GLN A 197 -7.56 24.03 -5.63
C GLN A 197 -8.80 23.30 -6.16
N PHE A 198 -9.97 23.62 -5.62
CA PHE A 198 -11.24 23.04 -6.07
C PHE A 198 -11.55 23.35 -7.53
N THR A 199 -11.48 24.63 -7.94
CA THR A 199 -11.79 25.04 -9.31
C THR A 199 -10.84 24.43 -10.33
N GLU A 200 -9.54 24.42 -10.02
CA GLU A 200 -8.52 23.89 -10.92
C GLU A 200 -8.55 22.37 -11.02
N ALA A 201 -8.80 21.65 -9.92
CA ALA A 201 -9.02 20.21 -9.96
C ALA A 201 -10.22 19.83 -10.83
N ILE A 202 -11.35 20.53 -10.69
CA ILE A 202 -12.53 20.32 -11.55
C ILE A 202 -12.21 20.63 -13.02
N ARG A 203 -11.44 21.68 -13.30
CA ARG A 203 -11.02 22.04 -14.65
C ARG A 203 -10.20 20.90 -15.28
N GLY A 204 -9.20 20.39 -14.57
CA GLY A 204 -8.37 19.27 -15.03
C GLY A 204 -9.15 17.98 -15.24
N MET A 205 -10.02 17.63 -14.28
CA MET A 205 -10.94 16.49 -14.42
C MET A 205 -11.85 16.64 -15.64
N GLY A 206 -12.42 17.84 -15.84
CA GLY A 206 -13.34 18.13 -16.92
C GLY A 206 -12.68 18.01 -18.30
N ASP A 207 -11.43 18.43 -18.44
CA ASP A 207 -10.68 18.29 -19.69
C ASP A 207 -10.35 16.83 -19.99
N ALA A 208 -9.93 16.04 -18.99
CA ALA A 208 -9.73 14.60 -19.13
C ALA A 208 -11.02 13.87 -19.53
N CYS A 209 -12.14 14.17 -18.86
CA CYS A 209 -13.43 13.54 -19.13
C CYS A 209 -13.95 13.82 -20.54
N LYS A 210 -13.77 15.05 -21.05
CA LYS A 210 -14.19 15.40 -22.43
C LYS A 210 -13.43 14.60 -23.47
N LEU A 211 -12.12 14.42 -23.27
CA LEU A 211 -11.28 13.71 -24.23
C LEU A 211 -11.50 12.20 -24.18
N LEU A 212 -11.61 11.63 -22.98
CA LEU A 212 -11.82 10.20 -22.78
C LEU A 212 -13.29 9.78 -22.96
N GLU A 213 -14.18 10.75 -23.22
CA GLU A 213 -15.62 10.53 -23.39
C GLU A 213 -16.28 9.84 -22.17
N THR A 214 -15.78 10.15 -20.97
CA THR A 214 -16.26 9.59 -19.70
C THR A 214 -17.10 10.62 -18.93
N PRO A 215 -18.42 10.73 -19.17
CA PRO A 215 -19.27 11.68 -18.46
C PRO A 215 -19.31 11.42 -16.94
N VAL A 216 -19.52 12.49 -16.18
CA VAL A 216 -19.77 12.43 -14.74
C VAL A 216 -21.25 12.11 -14.51
N THR A 217 -21.57 10.89 -14.08
CA THR A 217 -22.96 10.44 -13.89
C THR A 217 -23.52 10.70 -12.49
N GLY A 218 -22.66 11.08 -11.56
CA GLY A 218 -23.01 11.39 -10.19
C GLY A 218 -21.79 11.79 -9.38
N GLY A 219 -22.00 12.16 -8.13
CA GLY A 219 -20.89 12.42 -7.22
C GLY A 219 -21.30 13.06 -5.91
N ASN A 220 -20.30 13.39 -5.12
CA ASN A 220 -20.44 14.04 -3.82
C ASN A 220 -19.42 15.19 -3.70
N VAL A 221 -19.79 16.24 -2.99
CA VAL A 221 -18.87 17.34 -2.65
C VAL A 221 -18.86 17.53 -1.14
N SER A 222 -17.70 17.28 -0.54
CA SER A 222 -17.40 17.51 0.86
C SER A 222 -16.44 18.69 0.97
N PHE A 223 -16.93 19.79 1.55
CA PHE A 223 -16.13 20.94 1.93
C PHE A 223 -15.89 20.96 3.43
N TYR A 224 -15.00 21.84 3.89
CA TYR A 224 -14.63 22.02 5.30
C TYR A 224 -13.89 20.82 5.92
N ASN A 225 -13.23 20.01 5.08
CA ASN A 225 -12.33 18.95 5.54
C ASN A 225 -11.00 19.55 6.03
N GLN A 226 -11.03 20.14 7.21
CA GLN A 226 -9.85 20.72 7.85
C GLN A 226 -9.98 20.71 9.37
N SER A 227 -8.84 20.65 10.05
CA SER A 227 -8.74 20.97 11.46
C SER A 227 -8.46 22.47 11.64
N LYS A 228 -8.17 22.89 12.88
CA LYS A 228 -7.67 24.25 13.15
C LYS A 228 -6.28 24.48 12.54
N ASP A 229 -5.50 23.41 12.41
CA ASP A 229 -4.07 23.50 12.12
C ASP A 229 -3.76 23.24 10.64
N TYR A 230 -4.57 22.44 9.94
CA TYR A 230 -4.36 22.13 8.54
C TYR A 230 -5.63 21.68 7.81
N ALA A 231 -5.65 21.88 6.49
CA ALA A 231 -6.61 21.26 5.60
C ALA A 231 -6.09 19.92 5.09
N VAL A 232 -7.00 18.99 4.79
CA VAL A 232 -6.63 17.76 4.07
C VAL A 232 -6.05 18.10 2.70
N PHE A 233 -5.27 17.19 2.12
CA PHE A 233 -4.95 17.34 0.70
C PHE A 233 -6.23 17.34 -0.14
N PRO A 234 -6.32 18.22 -1.16
CA PRO A 234 -7.45 18.22 -2.08
C PRO A 234 -7.56 16.83 -2.71
N THR A 235 -8.68 16.16 -2.51
CA THR A 235 -8.85 14.74 -2.86
C THR A 235 -10.13 14.54 -3.67
N PRO A 236 -10.09 14.79 -4.99
CA PRO A 236 -11.16 14.48 -5.92
C PRO A 236 -11.09 12.99 -6.32
N SER A 237 -11.53 12.09 -5.45
CA SER A 237 -11.55 10.65 -5.74
C SER A 237 -12.46 10.35 -6.93
N ILE A 238 -11.94 9.61 -7.90
CA ILE A 238 -12.65 9.23 -9.12
C ILE A 238 -13.00 7.76 -9.03
N GLY A 239 -14.29 7.43 -9.03
CA GLY A 239 -14.75 6.07 -9.27
C GLY A 239 -15.11 5.92 -10.73
N MET A 240 -14.46 5.01 -11.45
CA MET A 240 -14.70 4.79 -12.87
C MET A 240 -15.30 3.41 -13.12
N ILE A 241 -16.23 3.37 -14.07
CA ILE A 241 -16.78 2.14 -14.61
C ILE A 241 -16.38 1.98 -16.08
N GLY A 242 -16.02 0.75 -16.44
CA GLY A 242 -15.79 0.34 -17.82
C GLY A 242 -16.56 -0.91 -18.19
N LEU A 243 -16.65 -1.18 -19.49
CA LEU A 243 -17.38 -2.31 -20.05
C LEU A 243 -16.43 -3.22 -20.83
N LEU A 244 -16.49 -4.50 -20.49
CA LEU A 244 -16.05 -5.60 -21.34
C LEU A 244 -17.27 -6.14 -22.08
N GLU A 245 -17.26 -6.06 -23.40
CA GLU A 245 -18.31 -6.65 -24.24
C GLU A 245 -18.24 -8.19 -24.25
N ASP A 246 -17.03 -8.73 -24.14
CA ASP A 246 -16.76 -10.15 -23.99
C ASP A 246 -15.72 -10.37 -22.88
N TYR A 247 -16.14 -10.89 -21.73
CA TYR A 247 -15.26 -11.14 -20.59
C TYR A 247 -14.16 -12.18 -20.89
N GLU A 248 -14.24 -12.94 -21.99
CA GLU A 248 -13.16 -13.85 -22.43
C GLU A 248 -11.93 -13.10 -22.96
N LYS A 249 -12.03 -11.78 -23.15
CA LYS A 249 -10.92 -10.89 -23.54
C LYS A 249 -10.33 -10.14 -22.34
N MET A 250 -10.77 -10.47 -21.13
CA MET A 250 -10.29 -9.84 -19.90
C MET A 250 -8.78 -10.10 -19.71
N VAL A 251 -8.07 -9.07 -19.28
CA VAL A 251 -6.62 -9.09 -18.99
C VAL A 251 -6.40 -8.91 -17.48
N THR A 252 -5.33 -9.50 -16.95
CA THR A 252 -4.93 -9.42 -15.54
C THR A 252 -3.53 -8.83 -15.40
N SER A 253 -3.15 -8.34 -14.22
CA SER A 253 -1.86 -7.68 -13.99
C SER A 253 -0.65 -8.61 -13.95
N ASN A 254 -0.80 -9.82 -13.41
CA ASN A 254 0.35 -10.67 -13.09
C ASN A 254 1.05 -11.25 -14.32
N PHE A 255 2.37 -11.42 -14.23
CA PHE A 255 3.15 -12.19 -15.22
C PHE A 255 2.57 -13.60 -15.41
N LYS A 256 2.70 -14.13 -16.63
CA LYS A 256 2.06 -15.39 -17.03
C LYS A 256 3.06 -16.50 -17.24
N ASP A 257 3.93 -16.35 -18.23
CA ASP A 257 4.82 -17.43 -18.66
C ASP A 257 6.28 -16.97 -18.70
N GLU A 258 7.19 -17.90 -18.45
CA GLU A 258 8.61 -17.69 -18.72
C GLU A 258 8.83 -17.43 -20.22
N GLY A 259 9.70 -16.47 -20.53
CA GLY A 259 9.99 -16.07 -21.91
C GLY A 259 9.02 -15.04 -22.50
N ASP A 260 8.01 -14.60 -21.75
CA ASP A 260 7.15 -13.48 -22.15
C ASP A 260 7.96 -12.19 -22.35
N ILE A 261 7.58 -11.43 -23.37
CA ILE A 261 8.20 -10.12 -23.67
C ILE A 261 7.44 -9.05 -22.89
N ILE A 262 8.16 -8.33 -22.03
CA ILE A 262 7.61 -7.19 -21.30
C ILE A 262 7.86 -5.91 -22.09
N ILE A 263 6.79 -5.17 -22.34
CA ILE A 263 6.81 -3.94 -23.11
C ILE A 263 6.36 -2.78 -22.22
N LEU A 264 7.20 -1.77 -22.13
CA LEU A 264 6.84 -0.50 -21.49
C LEU A 264 6.18 0.41 -22.55
N LEU A 265 4.90 0.67 -22.36
CA LEU A 265 4.11 1.54 -23.23
C LEU A 265 3.99 2.95 -22.65
N GLY A 266 4.15 3.96 -23.49
CA GLY A 266 4.01 5.36 -23.11
C GLY A 266 5.32 6.16 -23.16
N ASN A 267 5.19 7.44 -22.82
CA ASN A 267 6.28 8.41 -22.91
C ASN A 267 7.07 8.50 -21.60
N ASN A 268 8.27 7.92 -21.58
CA ASN A 268 9.18 7.95 -20.42
C ASN A 268 10.06 9.21 -20.36
N SER A 269 9.65 10.31 -20.98
CA SER A 269 10.43 11.56 -20.97
C SER A 269 10.43 12.27 -19.62
N ASN A 270 9.47 11.96 -18.74
CA ASN A 270 9.41 12.53 -17.40
C ASN A 270 10.37 11.78 -16.47
N LYS A 271 11.58 12.33 -16.30
CA LYS A 271 12.66 11.75 -15.49
C LYS A 271 12.70 12.26 -14.05
N GLY A 272 11.74 13.10 -13.67
CA GLY A 272 11.69 13.73 -12.35
C GLY A 272 11.16 12.79 -11.27
N VAL A 273 11.49 13.09 -10.02
CA VAL A 273 10.92 12.45 -8.83
C VAL A 273 9.84 13.31 -8.18
N ASP A 274 9.46 14.42 -8.82
CA ASP A 274 8.45 15.39 -8.38
C ASP A 274 7.17 14.71 -7.88
N GLY A 275 6.74 15.09 -6.67
CA GLY A 275 5.55 14.55 -6.02
C GLY A 275 5.50 13.03 -5.78
N SER A 276 6.56 12.29 -6.13
CA SER A 276 6.58 10.83 -6.11
C SER A 276 6.54 10.25 -4.70
N GLU A 277 6.08 8.99 -4.61
CA GLU A 277 6.17 8.21 -3.38
C GLU A 277 7.63 8.03 -2.91
N TYR A 278 8.61 8.08 -3.81
CA TYR A 278 10.04 8.05 -3.48
C TYR A 278 10.46 9.26 -2.66
N LEU A 279 10.11 10.48 -3.07
CA LEU A 279 10.39 11.69 -2.26
C LEU A 279 9.72 11.63 -0.89
N ASN A 280 8.46 11.18 -0.88
CA ASN A 280 7.68 11.09 0.34
C ASN A 280 8.26 10.04 1.31
N THR A 281 8.55 8.83 0.83
CA THR A 281 8.96 7.71 1.69
C THR A 281 10.43 7.78 2.11
N ILE A 282 11.31 8.23 1.22
CA ILE A 282 12.76 8.22 1.46
C ILE A 282 13.22 9.51 2.14
N PHE A 283 12.69 10.66 1.71
CA PHE A 283 13.12 11.97 2.18
C PHE A 283 12.09 12.69 3.05
N ASN A 284 10.87 12.15 3.19
CA ASN A 284 9.76 12.83 3.87
C ASN A 284 9.46 14.21 3.25
N LEU A 285 9.53 14.28 1.92
CA LEU A 285 9.34 15.52 1.15
C LEU A 285 8.14 15.43 0.21
N ILE A 286 7.37 16.52 0.18
CA ILE A 286 6.29 16.76 -0.79
C ILE A 286 6.68 18.03 -1.55
N LYS A 287 7.49 17.84 -2.59
CA LYS A 287 8.12 18.91 -3.38
C LYS A 287 8.02 18.60 -4.87
N GLY A 288 8.21 19.62 -5.69
CA GLY A 288 8.06 19.57 -7.13
C GLY A 288 6.69 20.01 -7.62
N ASP A 289 6.38 19.54 -8.82
CA ASP A 289 5.09 19.66 -9.48
C ASP A 289 4.38 18.28 -9.54
N ALA A 290 3.11 18.24 -9.94
CA ALA A 290 2.49 16.97 -10.31
C ALA A 290 3.04 16.49 -11.68
N PRO A 291 3.12 15.16 -11.91
CA PRO A 291 3.50 14.61 -13.20
C PRO A 291 2.66 15.21 -14.34
N CYS A 292 3.33 15.56 -15.44
CA CYS A 292 2.64 16.07 -16.62
C CYS A 292 2.06 14.92 -17.43
N ILE A 293 0.76 14.96 -17.71
CA ILE A 293 0.09 14.02 -18.61
C ILE A 293 -0.28 14.76 -19.89
N ASN A 294 0.20 14.26 -21.02
CA ASN A 294 -0.32 14.66 -22.31
C ASN A 294 -1.58 13.85 -22.60
N LEU A 295 -2.71 14.53 -22.59
CA LEU A 295 -4.04 13.95 -22.78
C LEU A 295 -4.18 13.16 -24.10
N ASP A 296 -3.64 13.67 -25.20
CA ASP A 296 -3.69 12.98 -26.49
C ASP A 296 -2.83 11.70 -26.50
N GLU A 297 -1.68 11.72 -25.81
CA GLU A 297 -0.84 10.53 -25.62
C GLU A 297 -1.52 9.50 -24.71
N GLU A 298 -2.17 9.95 -23.64
CA GLU A 298 -2.94 9.09 -22.73
C GLU A 298 -4.10 8.39 -23.45
N LYS A 299 -4.86 9.14 -24.26
CA LYS A 299 -5.93 8.54 -25.08
C LYS A 299 -5.39 7.49 -26.05
N LYS A 300 -4.28 7.78 -26.73
CA LYS A 300 -3.63 6.79 -27.62
C LYS A 300 -3.15 5.56 -26.87
N LEU A 301 -2.61 5.72 -25.65
CA LEU A 301 -2.21 4.62 -24.80
C LEU A 301 -3.41 3.72 -24.47
N ILE A 302 -4.51 4.32 -23.99
CA ILE A 302 -5.76 3.60 -23.68
C ILE A 302 -6.30 2.89 -24.91
N ASP A 303 -6.44 3.58 -26.05
CA ASP A 303 -6.94 3.00 -27.29
C ASP A 303 -6.04 1.82 -27.75
N THR A 304 -4.71 1.93 -27.58
CA THR A 304 -3.76 0.86 -27.89
C THR A 304 -3.92 -0.35 -26.97
N LEU A 305 -4.09 -0.13 -25.66
CA LEU A 305 -4.32 -1.21 -24.69
C LEU A 305 -5.61 -1.97 -25.02
N LEU A 306 -6.69 -1.25 -25.33
CA LEU A 306 -7.98 -1.85 -25.69
C LEU A 306 -7.88 -2.65 -27.00
N GLU A 307 -7.24 -2.11 -28.04
CA GLU A 307 -7.05 -2.82 -29.31
C GLU A 307 -6.19 -4.08 -29.14
N ALA A 308 -5.13 -4.02 -28.34
CA ALA A 308 -4.27 -5.16 -28.06
C ALA A 308 -4.98 -6.24 -27.23
N ALA A 309 -5.78 -5.85 -26.24
CA ALA A 309 -6.64 -6.77 -25.49
C ALA A 309 -7.69 -7.42 -26.40
N ASP A 310 -8.34 -6.65 -27.26
CA ASP A 310 -9.37 -7.14 -28.20
C ASP A 310 -8.83 -8.22 -29.15
N LYS A 311 -7.61 -8.00 -29.65
CA LYS A 311 -6.87 -8.95 -30.50
C LYS A 311 -6.19 -10.08 -29.73
N LYS A 312 -6.36 -10.15 -28.41
CA LYS A 312 -5.71 -11.14 -27.51
C LYS A 312 -4.18 -11.17 -27.64
N LEU A 313 -3.57 -10.00 -27.86
CA LEU A 313 -2.11 -9.84 -27.92
C LEU A 313 -1.50 -9.67 -26.52
N LEU A 314 -2.30 -9.27 -25.53
CA LEU A 314 -1.87 -9.09 -24.15
C LEU A 314 -2.14 -10.35 -23.34
N LYS A 315 -1.09 -10.88 -22.70
CA LYS A 315 -1.20 -11.92 -21.67
C LYS A 315 -1.47 -11.32 -20.29
N SER A 316 -0.86 -10.16 -20.04
CA SER A 316 -1.05 -9.34 -18.86
C SER A 316 -0.85 -7.86 -19.20
N ALA A 317 -1.39 -6.99 -18.35
CA ALA A 317 -1.19 -5.55 -18.43
C ALA A 317 -1.34 -4.95 -17.02
N HIS A 318 -0.43 -4.05 -16.67
CA HIS A 318 -0.42 -3.36 -15.40
C HIS A 318 0.04 -1.92 -15.59
N ASP A 319 -0.59 -1.01 -14.89
CA ASP A 319 -0.32 0.42 -14.95
C ASP A 319 1.00 0.79 -14.22
N ILE A 320 1.50 2.01 -14.45
CA ILE A 320 2.62 2.57 -13.67
C ILE A 320 2.11 3.80 -12.95
N SER A 321 2.00 3.67 -11.63
CA SER A 321 1.45 4.67 -10.73
C SER A 321 2.44 4.97 -9.59
N ASP A 322 2.02 4.85 -8.33
CA ASP A 322 2.85 5.17 -7.17
C ASP A 322 4.07 4.24 -7.07
N GLY A 323 5.24 4.82 -6.79
CA GLY A 323 6.50 4.08 -6.72
C GLY A 323 7.16 3.79 -8.08
N GLY A 324 6.46 4.03 -9.18
CA GLY A 324 7.01 3.97 -10.54
C GLY A 324 7.32 2.56 -11.03
N LEU A 325 8.13 2.46 -12.09
CA LEU A 325 8.36 1.22 -12.83
C LEU A 325 8.83 0.05 -11.96
N ALA A 326 9.71 0.30 -10.98
CA ALA A 326 10.24 -0.76 -10.14
C ALA A 326 9.15 -1.39 -9.25
N VAL A 327 8.21 -0.57 -8.75
CA VAL A 327 7.09 -1.05 -7.94
C VAL A 327 6.06 -1.76 -8.83
N ALA A 328 5.72 -1.20 -9.99
CA ALA A 328 4.83 -1.86 -10.95
C ALA A 328 5.33 -3.26 -11.35
N LEU A 329 6.63 -3.40 -11.62
CA LEU A 329 7.24 -4.72 -11.89
C LEU A 329 7.16 -5.65 -10.67
N ALA A 330 7.32 -5.14 -9.46
CA ALA A 330 7.19 -5.93 -8.24
C ALA A 330 5.73 -6.38 -8.00
N GLU A 331 4.75 -5.53 -8.27
CA GLU A 331 3.32 -5.84 -8.13
C GLU A 331 2.83 -6.86 -9.17
N CYS A 332 3.46 -6.92 -10.34
CA CYS A 332 3.22 -7.96 -11.33
C CYS A 332 3.60 -9.36 -10.80
N TYR A 333 4.47 -9.48 -9.80
CA TYR A 333 4.66 -10.74 -9.07
C TYR A 333 3.53 -10.95 -8.08
N SER A 334 2.71 -11.96 -8.33
CA SER A 334 1.68 -12.36 -7.39
C SER A 334 2.28 -13.03 -6.15
N VAL A 335 1.63 -12.84 -5.00
CA VAL A 335 1.89 -13.59 -3.76
C VAL A 335 1.45 -15.06 -3.89
N ASP A 336 0.62 -15.39 -4.89
CA ASP A 336 0.03 -16.72 -5.10
C ASP A 336 0.72 -17.56 -6.21
N THR A 337 1.80 -17.06 -6.82
CA THR A 337 2.60 -17.82 -7.80
C THR A 337 3.85 -18.39 -7.14
N GLU A 338 4.27 -19.58 -7.58
CA GLU A 338 5.58 -20.11 -7.15
C GLU A 338 6.68 -19.09 -7.48
N PRO A 339 7.73 -18.97 -6.64
CA PRO A 339 8.82 -18.05 -6.90
C PRO A 339 9.46 -18.34 -8.26
N MET A 340 9.41 -17.37 -9.18
CA MET A 340 10.08 -17.44 -10.49
C MET A 340 11.40 -16.67 -10.43
N ASP A 341 12.49 -17.32 -10.82
CA ASP A 341 13.75 -16.63 -11.08
C ASP A 341 13.62 -15.84 -12.38
N THR A 342 13.76 -14.52 -12.28
CA THR A 342 13.47 -13.66 -13.42
C THR A 342 14.49 -12.54 -13.49
N ASN A 343 15.06 -12.37 -14.69
CA ASN A 343 16.01 -11.32 -14.99
C ASN A 343 15.37 -10.39 -16.02
N PHE A 344 15.20 -9.13 -15.67
CA PHE A 344 14.69 -8.13 -16.61
C PHE A 344 15.83 -7.47 -17.35
N THR A 345 15.83 -7.58 -18.69
CA THR A 345 16.77 -6.83 -19.53
C THR A 345 16.04 -5.70 -20.24
N LEU A 346 16.28 -4.47 -19.79
CA LEU A 346 15.75 -3.28 -20.44
C LEU A 346 16.54 -2.99 -21.73
N SER A 347 15.91 -3.21 -22.88
CA SER A 347 16.47 -2.87 -24.19
C SER A 347 15.72 -1.67 -24.78
N LYS A 348 16.46 -0.64 -25.21
CA LYS A 348 15.90 0.61 -25.76
C LYS A 348 15.56 0.50 -27.26
N LYS A 349 15.39 -0.71 -27.78
CA LYS A 349 15.08 -0.92 -29.20
C LYS A 349 13.60 -0.59 -29.44
N GLY A 350 13.34 0.48 -30.19
CA GLY A 350 12.00 0.79 -30.67
C GLY A 350 11.44 -0.40 -31.44
N PHE A 351 10.25 -0.86 -31.06
CA PHE A 351 9.57 -1.93 -31.78
C PHE A 351 9.11 -1.38 -33.13
N ASN A 352 9.78 -1.78 -34.21
CA ASN A 352 9.40 -1.44 -35.58
C ASN A 352 8.84 -2.71 -36.22
N PRO A 353 7.51 -2.83 -36.43
CA PRO A 353 6.91 -4.07 -36.89
C PRO A 353 7.04 -4.16 -38.41
N THR A 354 8.25 -4.38 -38.92
CA THR A 354 8.41 -4.88 -40.29
C THR A 354 8.21 -6.39 -40.28
N ILE A 355 7.00 -6.83 -40.64
CA ILE A 355 6.70 -8.21 -41.00
C ILE A 355 7.62 -8.59 -42.17
N PRO A 356 8.55 -9.55 -42.03
CA PRO A 356 9.36 -9.97 -43.17
C PRO A 356 8.50 -10.79 -44.12
N ALA A 357 8.28 -10.25 -45.30
CA ALA A 357 7.75 -11.00 -46.43
C ALA A 357 8.79 -12.02 -46.92
N ALA A 358 8.43 -13.29 -46.78
CA ALA A 358 8.85 -14.45 -47.59
C ALA A 358 10.32 -14.94 -47.59
N LEU A 359 10.40 -16.28 -47.78
CA LEU A 359 11.55 -17.15 -48.10
C LEU A 359 12.38 -17.57 -46.87
N GLY A 360 12.54 -18.84 -46.51
CA GLY A 360 12.47 -20.09 -47.27
C GLY A 360 13.75 -20.89 -46.97
N ILE A 361 13.61 -22.20 -46.73
CA ILE A 361 14.65 -23.23 -46.51
C ILE A 361 14.85 -23.65 -45.04
N ALA A 362 14.93 -24.98 -44.88
CA ALA A 362 14.75 -25.80 -43.71
C ALA A 362 15.86 -25.74 -42.64
N GLY A 363 15.45 -25.99 -41.40
CA GLY A 363 16.16 -26.91 -40.49
C GLY A 363 17.17 -26.30 -39.51
N PHE A 364 16.92 -26.56 -38.22
CA PHE A 364 17.76 -26.34 -37.03
C PHE A 364 17.78 -24.92 -36.42
N PHE A 365 16.88 -24.68 -35.46
CA PHE A 365 17.14 -23.75 -34.36
C PHE A 365 17.58 -24.56 -33.14
N TYR A 366 18.88 -24.59 -32.87
CA TYR A 366 19.38 -24.84 -31.53
C TYR A 366 19.03 -23.62 -30.67
N LEU A 367 18.28 -23.84 -29.60
CA LEU A 367 18.18 -22.94 -28.46
C LEU A 367 19.59 -22.80 -27.85
N PHE A 368 20.30 -21.74 -28.23
CA PHE A 368 21.42 -21.23 -27.46
C PHE A 368 20.98 -19.92 -26.80
N ASN A 369 20.94 -19.94 -25.47
CA ASN A 369 20.87 -18.77 -24.61
C ASN A 369 21.82 -17.68 -25.13
N PRO A 370 21.35 -16.45 -25.38
CA PRO A 370 22.28 -15.37 -25.64
C PRO A 370 22.91 -14.94 -24.31
N ILE A 371 24.16 -15.36 -24.11
CA ILE A 371 25.14 -14.52 -23.43
C ILE A 371 25.21 -13.21 -24.23
N VAL A 372 24.95 -12.07 -23.58
CA VAL A 372 25.26 -10.74 -24.14
C VAL A 372 26.05 -9.95 -23.13
N LEU A 373 27.34 -9.78 -23.44
CA LEU A 373 28.22 -8.72 -22.96
C LEU A 373 27.75 -7.38 -23.55
N LEU A 374 27.81 -6.27 -22.78
CA LEU A 374 28.55 -5.04 -23.14
C LEU A 374 28.28 -3.82 -22.22
N GLU A 375 29.34 -3.02 -22.19
CA GLU A 375 29.65 -1.70 -21.62
C GLU A 375 28.54 -0.63 -21.56
N ASP A 376 28.73 0.24 -20.57
CA ASP A 376 28.17 1.58 -20.35
C ASP A 376 26.65 1.69 -20.03
N ASP A 377 26.39 1.94 -18.74
CA ASP A 377 25.18 2.53 -18.13
C ASP A 377 23.84 1.76 -18.22
N LYS A 378 23.77 0.54 -17.67
CA LYS A 378 22.49 -0.14 -17.38
C LYS A 378 22.46 -0.86 -16.02
N ILE A 379 21.32 -0.76 -15.34
CA ILE A 379 20.96 -1.54 -14.15
C ILE A 379 20.27 -2.83 -14.60
N ALA A 380 20.76 -4.00 -14.15
CA ALA A 380 20.08 -5.28 -14.27
C ALA A 380 19.39 -5.61 -12.95
N LEU A 381 18.12 -6.02 -13.01
CA LEU A 381 17.35 -6.47 -11.86
C LEU A 381 17.15 -7.99 -12.02
N GLY A 382 17.75 -8.76 -11.12
CA GLY A 382 17.71 -10.21 -11.13
C GLY A 382 17.34 -10.76 -9.76
N VAL A 383 16.40 -11.70 -9.74
CA VAL A 383 16.06 -12.52 -8.57
C VAL A 383 16.53 -13.93 -8.88
N THR A 384 17.39 -14.50 -8.03
CA THR A 384 17.88 -15.88 -8.16
C THR A 384 17.65 -16.68 -6.89
N LYS A 385 17.18 -17.93 -7.05
CA LYS A 385 17.00 -18.93 -6.01
C LYS A 385 17.97 -20.09 -6.23
N GLU A 386 18.87 -20.32 -5.28
CA GLU A 386 19.54 -21.63 -5.20
C GLU A 386 18.67 -22.61 -4.40
N VAL A 387 18.24 -23.68 -5.05
CA VAL A 387 17.59 -24.81 -4.39
C VAL A 387 18.69 -25.74 -3.87
N SER A 388 18.89 -25.75 -2.54
CA SER A 388 19.72 -26.80 -1.92
C SER A 388 18.93 -28.11 -1.80
N GLU A 389 19.61 -29.25 -1.97
CA GLU A 389 19.04 -30.60 -1.82
C GLU A 389 18.42 -30.91 -0.44
N SER A 390 18.41 -29.97 0.51
CA SER A 390 17.83 -30.11 1.84
C SER A 390 16.61 -29.21 2.13
N GLY A 391 16.03 -28.55 1.14
CA GLY A 391 14.67 -27.99 1.26
C GLY A 391 14.51 -26.72 2.10
N SER A 392 15.58 -25.98 2.41
CA SER A 392 15.48 -24.66 3.06
C SER A 392 15.81 -23.53 2.08
N SER A 393 14.85 -22.61 1.88
CA SER A 393 14.99 -21.43 1.02
C SER A 393 15.70 -20.28 1.74
N GLN A 394 16.73 -19.69 1.12
CA GLN A 394 17.27 -18.38 1.51
C GLN A 394 17.14 -17.39 0.34
N PHE A 395 16.67 -16.18 0.63
CA PHE A 395 16.53 -15.09 -0.33
C PHE A 395 17.81 -14.24 -0.36
N ARG A 396 18.29 -13.86 -1.55
CA ARG A 396 19.29 -12.79 -1.73
C ARG A 396 18.89 -11.91 -2.92
N LEU A 397 18.75 -10.60 -2.69
CA LEU A 397 18.76 -9.58 -3.75
C LEU A 397 20.21 -9.10 -3.95
N GLY A 398 20.67 -8.95 -5.19
CA GLY A 398 22.01 -8.43 -5.48
C GLY A 398 22.09 -7.67 -6.81
N PHE A 399 22.80 -6.54 -6.80
CA PHE A 399 23.26 -5.85 -8.01
C PHE A 399 24.68 -6.33 -8.35
N LYS A 400 24.94 -6.66 -9.62
CA LYS A 400 26.30 -6.94 -10.10
C LYS A 400 26.88 -5.70 -10.77
N ARG A 401 27.94 -5.12 -10.19
CA ARG A 401 28.74 -4.06 -10.80
C ARG A 401 30.03 -4.70 -11.31
N ASP A 402 30.07 -5.09 -12.58
CA ASP A 402 31.31 -5.61 -13.16
C ASP A 402 32.21 -4.41 -13.56
N LEU A 403 33.38 -4.32 -12.92
CA LEU A 403 34.51 -3.52 -13.37
C LEU A 403 35.05 -4.12 -14.68
N LEU A 404 35.14 -3.33 -15.73
CA LEU A 404 35.90 -3.71 -16.93
C LEU A 404 37.39 -3.59 -16.67
N ILE A 405 38.08 -4.73 -16.70
CA ILE A 405 39.51 -4.79 -16.99
C ILE A 405 39.60 -5.22 -18.46
N SER A 406 39.88 -4.27 -19.34
CA SER A 406 40.33 -4.55 -20.70
C SER A 406 41.77 -5.09 -20.66
N ASP A 407 42.02 -6.08 -21.51
CA ASP A 407 43.32 -6.70 -21.84
C ASP A 407 43.85 -7.82 -20.93
N ILE A 408 43.43 -9.06 -21.24
CA ILE A 408 44.29 -10.25 -21.12
C ILE A 408 44.15 -11.09 -22.39
N VAL A 409 45.25 -11.23 -23.14
CA VAL A 409 45.39 -12.11 -24.30
C VAL A 409 45.46 -13.57 -23.84
N PRO A 410 44.69 -14.51 -24.41
CA PRO A 410 44.78 -15.90 -24.00
C PRO A 410 45.98 -16.58 -24.67
N SER A 411 46.89 -17.14 -23.87
CA SER A 411 47.88 -18.09 -24.36
C SER A 411 47.60 -19.49 -23.77
N HIS A 412 47.35 -20.41 -24.69
CA HIS A 412 47.42 -21.87 -24.61
C HIS A 412 46.64 -22.68 -23.56
N GLN A 413 45.88 -23.64 -24.12
CA GLN A 413 45.49 -24.98 -23.61
C GLN A 413 45.63 -25.26 -22.12
N LEU A 414 44.50 -25.52 -21.44
CA LEU A 414 44.39 -26.47 -20.33
C LEU A 414 42.94 -26.97 -20.19
N GLN A 415 42.78 -28.28 -20.06
CA GLN A 415 41.53 -28.95 -19.71
C GLN A 415 41.37 -29.04 -18.17
N ALA A 416 40.11 -28.97 -17.75
CA ALA A 416 39.52 -29.39 -16.47
C ALA A 416 39.91 -28.65 -15.16
N SER A 417 38.85 -28.40 -14.39
CA SER A 417 38.76 -28.01 -12.97
C SER A 417 39.01 -26.54 -12.58
N THR A 418 37.94 -25.97 -12.00
CA THR A 418 37.84 -24.91 -10.98
C THR A 418 38.93 -23.82 -10.95
N VAL A 419 38.54 -22.58 -11.26
CA VAL A 419 39.29 -21.37 -10.88
C VAL A 419 38.45 -20.52 -9.93
N LEU A 420 39.02 -20.29 -8.76
CA LEU A 420 38.62 -19.36 -7.71
C LEU A 420 39.36 -18.04 -7.96
N THR A 421 38.64 -16.91 -8.04
CA THR A 421 39.25 -15.57 -8.06
C THR A 421 38.51 -14.66 -7.08
N LEU A 422 39.20 -14.25 -6.01
CA LEU A 422 38.80 -13.20 -5.05
C LEU A 422 39.39 -11.86 -5.52
N GLY A 423 38.59 -10.79 -5.44
CA GLY A 423 39.06 -9.41 -5.61
C GLY A 423 38.40 -8.49 -4.58
N ALA A 424 39.19 -7.99 -3.64
CA ALA A 424 38.88 -6.86 -2.77
C ALA A 424 40.06 -5.88 -2.84
N SER A 425 39.80 -4.58 -2.92
CA SER A 425 40.83 -3.57 -2.71
C SER A 425 40.25 -2.24 -2.23
N ALA A 426 40.78 -1.74 -1.12
CA ALA A 426 40.88 -0.32 -0.82
C ALA A 426 42.20 -0.07 -0.06
N PHE A 427 42.94 0.95 -0.49
CA PHE A 427 44.19 1.43 0.12
C PHE A 427 43.91 2.61 1.06
N THR A 428 44.65 2.72 2.16
CA THR A 428 45.16 4.00 2.70
C THR A 428 46.44 3.78 3.53
N ASP A 429 47.35 4.75 3.41
CA ASP A 429 48.75 4.81 3.85
C ASP A 429 48.99 5.23 5.32
N LEU A 430 50.19 4.85 5.79
CA LEU A 430 51.14 5.49 6.72
C LEU A 430 50.78 5.78 8.20
N GLU A 431 51.44 4.94 9.03
CA GLU A 431 52.16 5.21 10.29
C GLU A 431 51.50 5.95 11.46
N GLY A 432 51.28 5.18 12.54
CA GLY A 432 51.43 5.67 13.91
C GLY A 432 50.18 5.51 14.77
N TRP A 433 50.21 4.48 15.62
CA TRP A 433 49.33 4.21 16.79
C TRP A 433 48.09 3.34 16.54
N GLY A 434 48.30 2.02 16.67
CA GLY A 434 47.46 1.10 17.45
C GLY A 434 46.00 0.89 17.04
N ALA A 435 45.75 0.04 16.04
CA ALA A 435 44.55 -0.80 15.96
C ALA A 435 44.83 -1.99 15.02
N SER A 436 44.59 -3.21 15.51
CA SER A 436 44.79 -4.46 14.76
C SER A 436 43.55 -4.79 13.92
N PRO A 437 43.70 -5.15 12.63
CA PRO A 437 42.76 -6.04 11.97
C PRO A 437 43.47 -7.38 11.74
N GLU A 438 43.38 -8.29 12.71
CA GLU A 438 43.61 -9.71 12.44
C GLU A 438 42.29 -10.31 11.96
N VAL A 439 42.19 -10.53 10.65
CA VAL A 439 41.21 -11.46 10.09
C VAL A 439 41.95 -12.77 9.84
N ALA A 440 41.69 -13.77 10.68
CA ALA A 440 42.12 -15.14 10.46
C ALA A 440 40.92 -15.98 9.97
N PHE A 441 41.04 -16.59 8.80
CA PHE A 441 40.12 -17.65 8.35
C PHE A 441 40.86 -18.99 8.35
N GLY A 442 40.37 -19.96 9.13
CA GLY A 442 40.78 -21.35 9.05
C GLY A 442 39.87 -22.11 8.08
N PHE A 443 40.45 -22.92 7.19
CA PHE A 443 39.71 -23.76 6.23
C PHE A 443 39.95 -25.24 6.53
N SER A 444 38.92 -26.07 6.38
CA SER A 444 39.07 -27.53 6.29
C SER A 444 38.19 -28.06 5.17
N LEU A 445 38.79 -28.83 4.27
CA LEU A 445 38.12 -29.49 3.15
C LEU A 445 37.71 -30.91 3.56
N ARG A 446 36.42 -31.23 3.48
CA ARG A 446 35.94 -32.61 3.40
C ARG A 446 34.81 -32.71 2.39
N ASN A 447 34.98 -33.60 1.42
CA ASN A 447 33.98 -33.98 0.41
C ASN A 447 33.39 -32.80 -0.37
N ASP A 448 34.27 -31.98 -0.97
CA ASP A 448 33.94 -30.99 -2.01
C ASP A 448 32.82 -29.99 -1.69
N LYS A 449 32.57 -29.72 -0.40
CA LYS A 449 31.69 -28.65 0.07
C LYS A 449 32.49 -27.64 0.89
N LEU A 450 32.46 -26.38 0.47
CA LEU A 450 32.95 -25.26 1.27
C LEU A 450 31.93 -24.98 2.39
N LEU A 451 32.23 -25.42 3.60
CA LEU A 451 31.46 -25.04 4.78
C LEU A 451 31.95 -23.68 5.27
N ILE A 452 31.20 -22.63 4.92
CA ILE A 452 31.30 -21.32 5.57
C ILE A 452 30.53 -21.44 6.88
N TYR A 453 31.23 -21.48 8.02
CA TYR A 453 30.58 -21.18 9.29
C TYR A 453 30.52 -19.66 9.42
N PRO A 454 29.33 -19.02 9.37
CA PRO A 454 29.21 -17.70 9.94
C PRO A 454 29.44 -17.87 11.44
N HIS A 455 30.65 -17.52 11.89
CA HIS A 455 30.82 -17.17 13.29
C HIS A 455 30.15 -15.80 13.43
N ASN A 456 28.85 -15.79 13.76
CA ASN A 456 28.15 -14.55 14.12
C ASN A 456 28.88 -13.95 15.32
N SER A 457 29.61 -12.87 15.09
CA SER A 457 29.96 -11.92 16.12
C SER A 457 28.70 -11.09 16.44
N LEU A 458 27.92 -11.60 17.41
CA LEU A 458 27.00 -10.88 18.30
C LEU A 458 26.01 -9.89 17.67
N ASP A 459 24.79 -10.40 17.45
CA ASP A 459 23.51 -9.67 17.46
C ASP A 459 23.41 -8.79 18.73
N LYS A 460 23.89 -7.54 18.68
CA LYS A 460 23.71 -6.58 19.77
C LYS A 460 22.42 -5.75 19.67
N ASP A 461 21.74 -5.81 18.52
CA ASP A 461 20.61 -4.91 18.24
C ASP A 461 19.26 -5.65 18.14
N ILE A 462 19.19 -6.96 18.38
CA ILE A 462 17.91 -7.71 18.37
C ILE A 462 17.32 -7.74 19.78
N ALA A 463 16.18 -7.08 19.95
CA ALA A 463 15.43 -7.06 21.21
C ALA A 463 14.55 -8.30 21.38
N ILE A 464 13.90 -8.78 20.31
CA ILE A 464 13.04 -9.98 20.36
C ILE A 464 13.37 -10.89 19.17
N ASN A 465 13.63 -12.17 19.41
CA ASN A 465 13.81 -13.21 18.39
C ASN A 465 12.94 -14.42 18.69
N ILE A 466 11.99 -14.70 17.82
CA ILE A 466 11.05 -15.82 17.88
C ILE A 466 11.45 -16.82 16.80
N GLU A 467 11.66 -18.08 17.20
CA GLU A 467 12.10 -19.15 16.31
C GLU A 467 11.16 -20.35 16.42
N HIS A 468 10.52 -20.72 15.32
CA HIS A 468 9.68 -21.91 15.18
C HIS A 468 8.58 -22.07 16.26
N VAL A 469 7.96 -20.96 16.66
CA VAL A 469 6.98 -20.97 17.75
C VAL A 469 5.63 -21.52 17.31
N LYS A 470 5.14 -22.52 18.05
CA LYS A 470 3.83 -23.14 17.87
C LYS A 470 3.01 -23.09 19.15
N LYS A 471 1.69 -22.93 19.00
CA LYS A 471 0.75 -22.96 20.12
C LYS A 471 -0.62 -23.45 19.67
N ALA A 472 -1.16 -24.45 20.34
CA ALA A 472 -2.48 -24.99 20.14
C ALA A 472 -3.31 -24.94 21.44
N PHE A 473 -4.63 -24.82 21.26
CA PHE A 473 -5.60 -24.99 22.34
C PHE A 473 -6.54 -26.14 21.95
N GLY A 474 -6.37 -27.29 22.58
CA GLY A 474 -7.05 -28.52 22.19
C GLY A 474 -6.64 -28.95 20.78
N LYS A 475 -7.60 -29.04 19.85
CA LYS A 475 -7.36 -29.41 18.44
C LYS A 475 -7.01 -28.23 17.54
N ASN A 476 -7.13 -26.99 18.05
CA ASN A 476 -6.97 -25.80 17.24
C ASN A 476 -5.56 -25.23 17.40
N GLU A 477 -4.74 -25.39 16.37
CA GLU A 477 -3.41 -24.77 16.29
C GLU A 477 -3.57 -23.27 15.95
N VAL A 478 -3.20 -22.42 16.89
CA VAL A 478 -3.36 -20.96 16.83
C VAL A 478 -2.10 -20.27 16.33
N LEU A 479 -0.92 -20.68 16.79
CA LEU A 479 0.38 -20.24 16.26
C LEU A 479 1.01 -21.40 15.50
N LYS A 480 1.34 -21.18 14.21
CA LYS A 480 1.82 -22.20 13.27
C LYS A 480 3.21 -21.83 12.75
N ASP A 481 4.24 -22.29 13.45
CA ASP A 481 5.66 -22.13 13.09
C ASP A 481 6.08 -20.68 12.87
N ILE A 482 5.80 -19.85 13.87
CA ILE A 482 6.04 -18.41 13.81
C ILE A 482 7.53 -18.12 13.96
N ASN A 483 8.08 -17.29 13.06
CA ASN A 483 9.44 -16.77 13.10
C ASN A 483 9.38 -15.24 12.99
N LEU A 484 10.00 -14.52 13.91
CA LEU A 484 9.94 -13.06 13.96
C LEU A 484 11.18 -12.49 14.65
N ARG A 485 11.79 -11.46 14.07
CA ARG A 485 12.90 -10.70 14.68
C ARG A 485 12.51 -9.24 14.78
N ILE A 486 12.73 -8.65 15.95
CA ILE A 486 12.44 -7.25 16.25
C ILE A 486 13.72 -6.62 16.82
N LYS A 487 14.17 -5.54 16.20
CA LYS A 487 15.34 -4.78 16.65
C LYS A 487 14.99 -3.86 17.82
N ASP A 488 15.99 -3.50 18.60
CA ASP A 488 15.82 -2.47 19.63
C ASP A 488 15.41 -1.14 19.00
N GLY A 489 14.37 -0.50 19.53
CA GLY A 489 13.76 0.72 18.97
C GLY A 489 12.80 0.51 17.77
N GLU A 490 12.62 -0.72 17.28
CA GLU A 490 11.69 -1.03 16.20
C GLU A 490 10.24 -1.10 16.70
N SER A 491 9.31 -0.46 15.98
CA SER A 491 7.87 -0.54 16.27
C SER A 491 7.19 -1.51 15.32
N VAL A 492 6.67 -2.62 15.84
CA VAL A 492 6.04 -3.69 15.04
C VAL A 492 4.56 -3.81 15.37
N CYS A 493 3.71 -3.84 14.33
CA CYS A 493 2.27 -4.02 14.47
C CYS A 493 1.84 -5.39 13.93
N THR A 494 1.12 -6.18 14.73
CA THR A 494 0.54 -7.46 14.29
C THR A 494 -0.97 -7.29 14.06
N LEU A 495 -1.40 -7.39 12.81
CA LEU A 495 -2.81 -7.22 12.39
C LEU A 495 -3.41 -8.56 11.93
N GLY A 496 -4.72 -8.74 12.11
CA GLY A 496 -5.43 -9.97 11.73
C GLY A 496 -6.80 -10.11 12.38
N LYS A 497 -7.64 -11.02 11.85
CA LYS A 497 -9.00 -11.29 12.35
C LYS A 497 -9.02 -11.73 13.81
N SER A 498 -10.17 -11.62 14.50
CA SER A 498 -10.30 -12.20 15.86
C SER A 498 -9.97 -13.70 15.83
N GLY A 499 -9.26 -14.19 16.85
CA GLY A 499 -8.88 -15.60 16.96
C GLY A 499 -7.63 -16.05 16.18
N THR A 500 -6.96 -15.18 15.40
CA THR A 500 -5.75 -15.54 14.63
C THR A 500 -4.45 -15.64 15.44
N GLY A 501 -4.53 -15.56 16.77
CA GLY A 501 -3.35 -15.71 17.63
C GLY A 501 -2.59 -14.44 17.99
N LYS A 502 -3.08 -13.24 17.63
CA LYS A 502 -2.42 -11.96 17.99
C LYS A 502 -2.16 -11.80 19.48
N SER A 503 -3.21 -11.93 20.30
CA SER A 503 -3.05 -11.86 21.75
C SER A 503 -2.23 -13.04 22.29
N VAL A 504 -2.31 -14.19 21.62
CA VAL A 504 -1.57 -15.40 22.00
C VAL A 504 -0.06 -15.21 21.80
N ILE A 505 0.38 -14.65 20.67
CA ILE A 505 1.81 -14.38 20.45
C ILE A 505 2.33 -13.31 21.42
N LEU A 506 1.55 -12.25 21.68
CA LEU A 506 1.93 -11.22 22.67
C LEU A 506 2.03 -11.80 24.08
N GLN A 507 1.10 -12.68 24.47
CA GLN A 507 1.15 -13.40 25.74
C GLN A 507 2.35 -14.35 25.82
N CYS A 508 2.72 -15.00 24.71
CA CYS A 508 3.92 -15.82 24.64
C CYS A 508 5.21 -14.99 24.79
N ILE A 509 5.28 -13.81 24.16
CA ILE A 509 6.40 -12.86 24.30
C ILE A 509 6.50 -12.39 25.76
N ALA A 510 5.41 -11.95 26.36
CA ALA A 510 5.39 -11.49 27.76
C ALA A 510 5.58 -12.62 28.81
N GLY A 511 5.73 -13.87 28.35
CA GLY A 511 5.81 -15.06 29.21
C GLY A 511 4.56 -15.30 30.06
N LEU A 512 3.41 -14.76 29.65
CA LEU A 512 2.11 -15.03 30.29
C LEU A 512 1.51 -16.36 29.83
N LEU A 513 1.96 -16.85 28.67
CA LEU A 513 1.57 -18.13 28.09
C LEU A 513 2.81 -18.83 27.56
N ARG A 514 3.00 -20.12 27.91
CA ARG A 514 4.11 -20.90 27.33
C ARG A 514 3.73 -21.44 25.95
N PRO A 515 4.60 -21.30 24.92
CA PRO A 515 4.40 -21.97 23.64
C PRO A 515 4.51 -23.49 23.81
N ASP A 516 3.97 -24.26 22.87
CA ASP A 516 4.08 -25.73 22.88
C ASP A 516 5.43 -26.18 22.28
N SER A 517 6.00 -25.39 21.37
CA SER A 517 7.35 -25.56 20.84
C SER A 517 7.94 -24.23 20.35
N GLY A 518 9.24 -24.22 20.08
CA GLY A 518 9.99 -23.05 19.59
C GLY A 518 10.71 -22.29 20.70
N LYS A 519 11.38 -21.20 20.33
CA LYS A 519 12.11 -20.32 21.24
C LYS A 519 11.59 -18.89 21.13
N ILE A 520 11.59 -18.18 22.26
CA ILE A 520 11.30 -16.75 22.31
C ILE A 520 12.40 -16.12 23.13
N LEU A 521 13.31 -15.44 22.45
CA LEU A 521 14.45 -14.75 23.05
C LEU A 521 14.11 -13.27 23.21
N ILE A 522 14.24 -12.74 24.42
CA ILE A 522 14.13 -11.30 24.70
C ILE A 522 15.48 -10.82 25.22
N TYR A 523 16.14 -9.93 24.48
CA TYR A 523 17.51 -9.50 24.72
C TYR A 523 18.48 -10.68 24.95
N GLY A 524 18.28 -11.78 24.21
CA GLY A 524 19.08 -13.01 24.28
C GLY A 524 18.63 -14.04 25.33
N GLU A 525 17.65 -13.73 26.19
CA GLU A 525 17.15 -14.64 27.22
C GLU A 525 15.93 -15.46 26.72
N ASP A 526 15.99 -16.79 26.83
CA ASP A 526 14.97 -17.73 26.33
C ASP A 526 13.76 -17.81 27.28
N VAL A 527 12.79 -16.92 27.09
CA VAL A 527 11.60 -16.69 27.93
C VAL A 527 10.87 -17.97 28.34
N PRO A 528 10.60 -18.96 27.46
CA PRO A 528 9.90 -20.19 27.84
C PRO A 528 10.65 -21.07 28.86
N LYS A 529 11.96 -20.88 29.04
CA LYS A 529 12.80 -21.66 29.97
C LYS A 529 13.05 -20.98 31.31
N LEU A 530 12.74 -19.68 31.41
CA LEU A 530 12.94 -18.92 32.63
C LEU A 530 12.01 -19.40 33.74
N ASP A 531 12.51 -19.37 34.97
CA ASP A 531 11.68 -19.49 36.17
C ASP A 531 10.95 -18.17 36.48
N GLU A 532 10.13 -18.15 37.54
CA GLU A 532 9.26 -17.00 37.81
C GLU A 532 10.03 -15.77 38.30
N ASP A 533 11.19 -15.95 38.93
CA ASP A 533 12.04 -14.85 39.41
C ASP A 533 12.83 -14.26 38.24
N GLU A 534 13.39 -15.10 37.37
CA GLU A 534 14.04 -14.70 36.12
C GLU A 534 13.05 -13.98 35.18
N LEU A 535 11.82 -14.50 35.09
CA LEU A 535 10.79 -13.91 34.26
C LEU A 535 10.32 -12.54 34.78
N GLN A 536 10.38 -12.30 36.09
CA GLN A 536 10.12 -10.97 36.65
C GLN A 536 11.16 -9.95 36.18
N GLU A 537 12.45 -10.31 36.08
CA GLU A 537 13.49 -9.41 35.57
C GLU A 537 13.28 -9.06 34.10
N ILE A 538 12.84 -10.02 33.28
CA ILE A 538 12.44 -9.75 31.89
C ILE A 538 11.19 -8.86 31.82
N ARG A 539 10.16 -9.12 32.63
CA ARG A 539 8.91 -8.34 32.61
C ARG A 539 9.11 -6.87 33.04
N LYS A 540 10.14 -6.53 33.82
CA LYS A 540 10.50 -5.13 34.10
C LYS A 540 10.89 -4.35 32.83
N LYS A 541 11.33 -5.05 31.78
CA LYS A 541 11.70 -4.47 30.47
C LYS A 541 10.50 -4.42 29.50
N ILE A 542 9.33 -4.92 29.88
CA ILE A 542 8.15 -5.05 29.01
C ILE A 542 6.99 -4.19 29.54
N GLY A 543 6.54 -3.23 28.72
CA GLY A 543 5.24 -2.59 28.90
C GLY A 543 4.14 -3.41 28.21
N PHE A 544 3.13 -3.85 28.95
CA PHE A 544 2.03 -4.67 28.41
C PHE A 544 0.67 -4.01 28.65
N LEU A 545 -0.03 -3.69 27.56
CA LEU A 545 -1.40 -3.16 27.62
C LEU A 545 -2.41 -4.29 27.36
N PHE A 546 -3.24 -4.59 28.36
CA PHE A 546 -4.25 -5.64 28.26
C PHE A 546 -5.49 -5.18 27.47
N GLN A 547 -6.19 -6.13 26.84
CA GLN A 547 -7.41 -5.87 26.08
C GLN A 547 -8.58 -5.36 26.94
N SER A 548 -8.59 -5.72 28.23
CA SER A 548 -9.46 -5.15 29.26
C SER A 548 -8.60 -4.35 30.23
N GLY A 549 -9.17 -3.33 30.88
CA GLY A 549 -8.48 -2.60 31.94
C GLY A 549 -7.92 -3.58 32.99
N ALA A 550 -6.62 -3.49 33.25
CA ALA A 550 -5.90 -4.29 34.25
C ALA A 550 -5.53 -3.46 35.48
N LEU A 551 -6.33 -2.43 35.77
CA LEU A 551 -6.17 -1.59 36.95
C LEU A 551 -6.82 -2.26 38.15
N TYR A 552 -6.25 -2.06 39.34
CA TYR A 552 -6.89 -2.44 40.58
C TYR A 552 -8.05 -1.49 40.85
N ASP A 553 -9.28 -1.99 40.71
CA ASP A 553 -10.51 -1.21 40.91
C ASP A 553 -10.70 -0.73 42.36
N SER A 554 -9.95 -1.29 43.31
CA SER A 554 -9.92 -0.85 44.71
C SER A 554 -8.87 0.23 44.99
N MET A 555 -8.14 0.69 43.97
CA MET A 555 -7.05 1.67 44.09
C MET A 555 -7.33 2.87 43.17
N SER A 556 -6.99 4.09 43.62
CA SER A 556 -7.04 5.27 42.77
C SER A 556 -6.03 5.19 41.62
N VAL A 557 -6.14 6.08 40.63
CA VAL A 557 -5.17 6.21 39.52
C VAL A 557 -3.75 6.40 40.06
N ARG A 558 -3.58 7.28 41.05
CA ARG A 558 -2.33 7.46 41.79
C ARG A 558 -1.81 6.14 42.35
N GLN A 559 -2.63 5.43 43.11
CA GLN A 559 -2.22 4.20 43.79
C GLN A 559 -1.83 3.09 42.79
N ASN A 560 -2.53 3.00 41.65
CA ASN A 560 -2.17 2.09 40.57
C ASN A 560 -0.80 2.39 39.96
N LEU A 561 -0.41 3.67 39.86
CA LEU A 561 0.90 4.08 39.35
C LEU A 561 2.01 4.00 40.42
N GLU A 562 1.70 4.28 41.69
CA GLU A 562 2.64 4.15 42.80
C GLU A 562 2.99 2.70 43.09
N PHE A 563 2.03 1.77 42.97
CA PHE A 563 2.20 0.37 43.32
C PHE A 563 3.42 -0.30 42.65
N PRO A 564 3.58 -0.29 41.30
CA PRO A 564 4.75 -0.88 40.66
C PRO A 564 6.04 -0.15 41.02
N LEU A 565 6.01 1.18 41.18
CA LEU A 565 7.20 1.95 41.56
C LEU A 565 7.68 1.57 42.96
N ARG A 566 6.77 1.43 43.93
CA ARG A 566 7.10 0.99 45.29
C ARG A 566 7.60 -0.46 45.35
N ARG A 567 7.15 -1.31 44.42
CA ARG A 567 7.46 -2.74 44.43
C ARG A 567 8.72 -3.11 43.66
N LEU A 568 9.04 -2.35 42.62
CA LEU A 568 10.08 -2.68 41.63
C LEU A 568 11.27 -1.71 41.65
N THR A 569 11.22 -0.63 42.44
CA THR A 569 12.29 0.36 42.54
C THR A 569 12.57 0.73 43.99
N ASP A 570 13.77 1.27 44.26
CA ASP A 570 14.17 1.78 45.57
C ASP A 570 13.88 3.28 45.75
N LEU A 571 12.99 3.85 44.92
CA LEU A 571 12.68 5.27 44.94
C LEU A 571 12.02 5.70 46.26
N THR A 572 12.40 6.87 46.75
CA THR A 572 11.78 7.49 47.92
C THR A 572 10.36 7.95 47.59
N THR A 573 9.50 8.08 48.61
CA THR A 573 8.11 8.52 48.40
C THR A 573 7.99 9.88 47.66
N PRO A 574 8.85 10.88 47.91
CA PRO A 574 8.89 12.10 47.09
C PRO A 574 9.18 11.83 45.61
N GLU A 575 10.19 11.01 45.29
CA GLU A 575 10.56 10.71 43.90
C GLU A 575 9.47 9.94 43.15
N ILE A 576 8.79 9.01 43.85
CA ILE A 576 7.63 8.30 43.31
C ILE A 576 6.50 9.30 42.98
N ASN A 577 6.21 10.22 43.90
CA ASN A 577 5.17 11.23 43.69
C ASN A 577 5.45 12.11 42.47
N ASP A 578 6.70 12.51 42.26
CA ASP A 578 7.09 13.34 41.12
C ASP A 578 6.96 12.56 39.81
N LYS A 579 7.42 11.30 39.76
CA LYS A 579 7.26 10.43 38.58
C LYS A 579 5.79 10.16 38.22
N VAL A 580 4.93 9.96 39.23
CA VAL A 580 3.49 9.74 39.00
C VAL A 580 2.84 10.99 38.39
N LYS A 581 3.19 12.18 38.89
CA LYS A 581 2.67 13.44 38.32
C LYS A 581 3.16 13.65 36.89
N GLU A 582 4.46 13.47 36.65
CA GLU A 582 5.06 13.62 35.33
C GLU A 582 4.39 12.69 34.29
N ALA A 583 4.21 11.41 34.64
CA ALA A 583 3.55 10.44 33.77
C ALA A 583 2.10 10.84 33.44
N LEU A 584 1.34 11.33 34.44
CA LEU A 584 -0.04 11.77 34.23
C LEU A 584 -0.14 13.08 33.45
N GLU A 585 0.83 13.98 33.57
CA GLU A 585 0.90 15.20 32.75
C GLU A 585 1.16 14.88 31.27
N GLN A 586 2.08 13.95 30.98
CA GLN A 586 2.40 13.53 29.61
C GLN A 586 1.21 12.97 28.85
N VAL A 587 0.27 12.33 29.56
CA VAL A 587 -0.95 11.73 28.96
C VAL A 587 -2.21 12.58 29.18
N GLY A 588 -2.09 13.80 29.72
CA GLY A 588 -3.21 14.73 29.91
C GLY A 588 -4.21 14.33 31.02
N LEU A 589 -3.81 13.46 31.95
CA LEU A 589 -4.65 12.93 33.04
C LEU A 589 -4.30 13.48 34.43
N ALA A 590 -3.48 14.52 34.54
CA ALA A 590 -3.07 15.11 35.82
C ALA A 590 -4.24 15.46 36.77
N LYS A 591 -5.40 15.87 36.23
CA LYS A 591 -6.61 16.20 37.00
C LYS A 591 -7.39 14.96 37.50
N SER A 592 -7.04 13.77 37.04
CA SER A 592 -7.70 12.51 37.37
C SER A 592 -6.90 11.66 38.36
N ILE A 593 -5.82 12.19 38.94
CA ILE A 593 -4.87 11.47 39.79
C ILE A 593 -5.52 10.77 40.99
N ASP A 594 -6.53 11.38 41.60
CA ASP A 594 -7.20 10.83 42.79
C ASP A 594 -8.53 10.13 42.46
N LYS A 595 -8.88 10.00 41.17
CA LYS A 595 -10.07 9.26 40.74
C LYS A 595 -9.86 7.75 40.84
N MET A 596 -10.95 7.02 40.99
CA MET A 596 -11.00 5.57 40.82
C MET A 596 -11.05 5.20 39.33
N PRO A 597 -10.57 4.01 38.93
CA PRO A 597 -10.65 3.55 37.54
C PRO A 597 -12.05 3.64 36.93
N SER A 598 -13.10 3.36 37.72
CA SER A 598 -14.51 3.46 37.30
C SER A 598 -14.99 4.89 37.02
N GLU A 599 -14.26 5.91 37.48
CA GLU A 599 -14.60 7.33 37.29
C GLU A 599 -13.85 7.95 36.10
N LEU A 600 -13.01 7.16 35.42
CA LEU A 600 -12.39 7.53 34.15
C LEU A 600 -13.42 7.33 33.03
N SER A 601 -13.76 8.41 32.32
CA SER A 601 -14.53 8.31 31.07
C SER A 601 -13.61 7.78 29.98
N GLY A 602 -13.88 6.56 29.51
CA GLY A 602 -13.25 5.98 28.32
C GLY A 602 -13.75 6.63 27.03
#